data_AF-A0A7G8BV67-F1
#
_entry.id   AF-A0A7G8BV67-F1
#
_cell.length_a   1.000
_cell.length_b   1.000
_cell.length_c   1.000
_cell.angle_alpha   90.00
_cell.angle_beta   90.00
_cell.angle_gamma   90.00
#
_symmetry.space_group_name_H-M   'P 1'
#
loop_
_entity.id
_entity.type
_entity.pdbx_description
1 polymer ?
#
loop_
_entity_poly.entity_id
_entity_poly.type
_entity_poly.pdbx_seq_one_letter_code
_entity_poly.pdbx_strand_id
1 'polypeptide(L)'
;MLATRIGATVTSRPYLALGLTFLLLGIGFGFPVRLAPAPPKHIWEDSISNEAINLYALTAFAGWSHFIYAWRGQIVASRKFSSIHRGTYWLTVVVLIAAFVGLRTWLGIAVFSLLAWVYNIAHFVKAEVFFSGTIRTKAAFYSPVVAFGWFTLCLFQVGPLHSIHLVFAGSLAIAALILSMGGWRLLASNEVRLPLLTLFLLGETMVWASYSPYMSDSFRVGVYIFHIAAASFYHYLTAYFYAESANAKNADFMLSPASIILTNLFIILIGLSVAWLPDVRWLRPVFGLEWFTLWVALHLAASDLLPWWKRRLTI
;
A
#
# COMPACT_ATOMS: atom_id res chain seq x y z
N MET A 1 40.85 -8.56 0.71
CA MET A 1 40.35 -9.26 -0.49
C MET A 1 39.85 -10.64 -0.07
N LEU A 2 38.54 -10.83 0.00
CA LEU A 2 37.90 -12.15 -0.05
C LEU A 2 36.46 -11.90 -0.52
N ALA A 3 36.34 -11.95 -1.85
CA ALA A 3 35.08 -11.91 -2.54
C ALA A 3 34.35 -13.25 -2.39
N THR A 4 33.05 -13.22 -2.70
CA THR A 4 32.16 -14.37 -3.02
C THR A 4 31.62 -15.21 -1.87
N ARG A 5 30.53 -14.71 -1.26
CA ARG A 5 29.28 -15.49 -1.12
C ARG A 5 28.08 -14.59 -1.41
N ILE A 6 27.89 -14.27 -2.69
CA ILE A 6 26.57 -13.91 -3.23
C ILE A 6 25.78 -15.23 -3.28
N GLY A 7 25.11 -15.58 -2.18
CA GLY A 7 24.27 -16.76 -2.08
C GLY A 7 22.82 -16.37 -2.35
N ALA A 8 22.37 -16.62 -3.58
CA ALA A 8 21.02 -16.36 -4.11
C ALA A 8 20.58 -14.88 -4.07
N THR A 9 20.49 -14.30 -5.27
CA THR A 9 19.78 -13.05 -5.54
C THR A 9 18.33 -13.17 -5.05
N VAL A 10 18.05 -12.69 -3.84
CA VAL A 10 16.68 -12.53 -3.30
C VAL A 10 16.04 -11.38 -4.06
N THR A 11 15.61 -11.65 -5.28
CA THR A 11 14.88 -10.69 -6.11
C THR A 11 13.41 -10.91 -5.86
N SER A 12 12.71 -9.84 -5.47
CA SER A 12 11.29 -9.72 -5.79
C SER A 12 11.07 -10.13 -7.25
N ARG A 13 9.95 -10.78 -7.58
CA ARG A 13 9.61 -11.11 -8.97
C ARG A 13 8.68 -10.01 -9.52
N PRO A 14 9.19 -8.81 -9.86
CA PRO A 14 8.34 -7.63 -10.00
C PRO A 14 7.43 -7.70 -11.23
N TYR A 15 7.82 -8.39 -12.30
CA TYR A 15 6.95 -8.58 -13.46
C TYR A 15 5.78 -9.52 -13.15
N LEU A 16 6.03 -10.57 -12.38
CA LEU A 16 4.97 -11.47 -11.91
C LEU A 16 4.03 -10.74 -10.95
N ALA A 17 4.59 -9.96 -10.01
CA ALA A 17 3.79 -9.12 -9.11
C ALA A 17 2.94 -8.11 -9.89
N LEU A 18 3.50 -7.47 -10.92
CA LEU A 18 2.77 -6.52 -11.76
C LEU A 18 1.65 -7.19 -12.56
N GLY A 19 1.94 -8.32 -13.21
CA GLY A 19 0.93 -9.08 -13.98
C GLY A 19 -0.23 -9.54 -13.10
N LEU A 20 0.08 -10.10 -11.92
CA LEU A 20 -0.94 -10.51 -10.96
C LEU A 20 -1.69 -9.32 -10.34
N THR A 21 -1.04 -8.17 -10.17
CA THR A 21 -1.71 -6.94 -9.74
C THR A 21 -2.80 -6.54 -10.72
N PHE A 22 -2.48 -6.47 -12.02
CA PHE A 22 -3.48 -6.13 -13.04
C PHE A 22 -4.59 -7.18 -13.14
N LEU A 23 -4.26 -8.47 -12.98
CA LEU A 23 -5.27 -9.51 -12.90
C LEU A 23 -6.20 -9.30 -11.71
N LEU A 24 -5.67 -9.02 -10.51
CA LEU A 24 -6.46 -8.78 -9.30
C LEU A 24 -7.30 -7.50 -9.40
N LEU A 25 -6.78 -6.44 -10.04
CA LEU A 25 -7.56 -5.25 -10.37
C LEU A 25 -8.75 -5.59 -11.26
N GLY A 26 -8.50 -6.34 -12.34
CA GLY A 26 -9.53 -6.78 -13.27
C GLY A 26 -10.57 -7.68 -12.62
N ILE A 27 -10.14 -8.63 -11.79
CA ILE A 27 -11.04 -9.48 -10.99
C ILE A 27 -11.86 -8.60 -10.04
N GLY A 28 -11.25 -7.69 -9.29
CA GLY A 28 -11.95 -6.84 -8.33
C GLY A 28 -13.00 -5.94 -8.98
N PHE A 29 -12.65 -5.27 -10.09
CA PHE A 29 -13.59 -4.42 -10.83
C PHE A 29 -14.66 -5.23 -11.57
N GLY A 30 -14.28 -6.35 -12.19
CA GLY A 30 -15.17 -7.17 -13.01
C GLY A 30 -15.96 -8.21 -12.22
N PHE A 31 -15.80 -8.29 -10.89
CA PHE A 31 -16.47 -9.31 -10.10
C PHE A 31 -17.99 -9.08 -10.12
N PRO A 32 -18.80 -10.04 -10.61
CA PRO A 32 -20.22 -9.82 -10.86
C PRO A 32 -21.07 -9.81 -9.58
N VAL A 33 -20.50 -10.28 -8.46
CA VAL A 33 -21.19 -10.35 -7.18
C VAL A 33 -20.67 -9.25 -6.27
N ARG A 34 -21.56 -8.64 -5.48
CA ARG A 34 -21.16 -7.59 -4.54
C ARG A 34 -20.41 -8.21 -3.35
N LEU A 35 -19.16 -7.81 -3.13
CA LEU A 35 -18.33 -8.29 -2.01
C LEU A 35 -18.72 -7.64 -0.68
N ALA A 36 -19.28 -6.43 -0.69
CA ALA A 36 -19.75 -5.75 0.52
C ALA A 36 -21.12 -5.10 0.30
N PRO A 37 -22.08 -5.24 1.22
CA PRO A 37 -23.47 -4.85 1.00
C PRO A 37 -23.69 -3.33 0.91
N ALA A 38 -22.75 -2.54 1.41
CA ALA A 38 -22.80 -1.09 1.39
C ALA A 38 -21.39 -0.49 1.40
N PRO A 39 -21.21 0.77 0.96
CA PRO A 39 -19.99 1.52 1.19
C PRO A 39 -19.61 1.57 2.68
N PRO A 40 -18.31 1.73 3.00
CA PRO A 40 -17.90 2.01 4.38
C PRO A 40 -18.58 3.28 4.89
N LYS A 41 -19.20 3.21 6.08
CA LYS A 41 -19.89 4.38 6.64
C LYS A 41 -18.94 5.57 6.79
N HIS A 42 -19.44 6.75 6.44
CA HIS A 42 -18.72 8.02 6.43
C HIS A 42 -17.50 8.08 5.51
N ILE A 43 -17.41 7.15 4.54
CA ILE A 43 -16.43 7.18 3.45
C ILE A 43 -17.13 6.90 2.13
N TRP A 44 -17.16 7.89 1.23
CA TRP A 44 -17.75 7.75 -0.11
C TRP A 44 -19.22 7.29 -0.10
N GLU A 45 -19.96 7.63 0.95
CA GLU A 45 -21.41 7.41 1.00
C GLU A 45 -22.03 8.10 -0.22
N ASP A 46 -22.86 7.35 -0.97
CA ASP A 46 -23.53 7.77 -2.21
C ASP A 46 -22.64 8.10 -3.42
N SER A 47 -21.32 8.05 -3.29
CA SER A 47 -20.37 8.48 -4.31
C SER A 47 -19.44 7.36 -4.79
N ILE A 48 -19.83 6.09 -4.68
CA ILE A 48 -18.99 4.95 -5.07
C ILE A 48 -19.80 3.91 -5.85
N SER A 49 -19.24 3.44 -6.96
CA SER A 49 -19.86 2.39 -7.77
C SER A 49 -19.70 1.01 -7.12
N ASN A 50 -20.54 0.04 -7.50
CA ASN A 50 -20.45 -1.32 -6.96
C ASN A 50 -19.09 -1.97 -7.28
N GLU A 51 -18.55 -1.70 -8.45
CA GLU A 51 -17.25 -2.20 -8.92
C GLU A 51 -16.11 -1.63 -8.07
N ALA A 52 -16.17 -0.34 -7.76
CA ALA A 52 -15.18 0.31 -6.89
C ALA A 52 -15.27 -0.21 -5.43
N ILE A 53 -16.48 -0.49 -4.93
CA ILE A 53 -16.67 -1.17 -3.62
C ILE A 53 -16.04 -2.56 -3.64
N ASN A 54 -16.27 -3.34 -4.70
CA ASN A 54 -15.71 -4.68 -4.83
C ASN A 54 -14.19 -4.64 -4.81
N LEU A 55 -13.59 -3.75 -5.61
CA LEU A 55 -12.15 -3.58 -5.61
C LEU A 55 -11.61 -3.16 -4.24
N TYR A 56 -12.25 -2.20 -3.58
CA TYR A 56 -11.84 -1.75 -2.24
C TYR A 56 -11.94 -2.89 -1.22
N ALA A 57 -13.03 -3.67 -1.26
CA ALA A 57 -13.23 -4.81 -0.38
C ALA A 57 -12.13 -5.88 -0.59
N LEU A 58 -11.85 -6.24 -1.84
CA LEU A 58 -10.80 -7.19 -2.17
C LEU A 58 -9.42 -6.69 -1.72
N THR A 59 -9.15 -5.40 -1.89
CA THR A 59 -7.91 -4.75 -1.42
C THR A 59 -7.78 -4.84 0.09
N ALA A 60 -8.87 -4.60 0.83
CA ALA A 60 -8.89 -4.69 2.28
C ALA A 60 -8.69 -6.12 2.79
N PHE A 61 -9.36 -7.11 2.16
CA PHE A 61 -9.22 -8.51 2.53
C PHE A 61 -7.80 -9.02 2.27
N ALA A 62 -7.24 -8.74 1.08
CA ALA A 62 -5.86 -9.09 0.77
C ALA A 62 -4.84 -8.36 1.67
N GLY A 63 -5.13 -7.10 2.03
CA GLY A 63 -4.33 -6.34 2.98
C GLY A 63 -4.29 -6.98 4.37
N TRP A 64 -5.42 -7.51 4.85
CA TRP A 64 -5.46 -8.26 6.09
C TRP A 64 -4.60 -9.53 6.06
N SER A 65 -4.66 -10.28 4.96
CA SER A 65 -3.76 -11.42 4.76
C SER A 65 -2.29 -10.98 4.79
N HIS A 66 -1.97 -9.88 4.10
CA HIS A 66 -0.63 -9.32 4.12
C HIS A 66 -0.19 -8.93 5.54
N PHE A 67 -1.06 -8.32 6.34
CA PHE A 67 -0.75 -7.98 7.73
C PHE A 67 -0.42 -9.21 8.58
N ILE A 68 -1.13 -10.33 8.41
CA ILE A 68 -0.80 -11.59 9.12
C ILE A 68 0.66 -11.98 8.87
N TYR A 69 1.08 -11.95 7.60
CA TYR A 69 2.46 -12.26 7.23
C TYR A 69 3.46 -11.22 7.74
N ALA A 70 3.12 -9.94 7.67
CA ALA A 70 3.96 -8.86 8.16
C ALA A 70 4.18 -8.93 9.68
N TRP A 71 3.09 -9.06 10.47
CA TRP A 71 3.15 -9.20 11.92
C TRP A 71 3.89 -10.47 12.33
N ARG A 72 3.69 -11.57 11.60
CA ARG A 72 4.48 -12.80 11.79
C ARG A 72 5.97 -12.52 11.60
N GLY A 73 6.36 -11.86 10.51
CA GLY A 73 7.75 -11.47 10.25
C GLY A 73 8.34 -10.64 11.39
N GLN A 74 7.57 -9.68 11.91
CA GLN A 74 7.97 -8.87 13.06
C GLN A 74 8.08 -9.68 14.36
N ILE A 75 7.16 -10.62 14.63
CA ILE A 75 7.23 -11.53 15.78
C ILE A 75 8.52 -12.36 15.72
N VAL A 76 8.79 -12.99 14.58
CA VAL A 76 10.00 -13.81 14.38
C VAL A 76 11.25 -12.97 14.53
N ALA A 77 11.31 -11.78 13.91
CA ALA A 77 12.43 -10.86 14.04
C ALA A 77 12.64 -10.41 15.49
N SER A 78 11.55 -10.17 16.24
CA SER A 78 11.61 -9.68 17.62
C SER A 78 12.21 -10.68 18.61
N ARG A 79 12.26 -11.98 18.26
CA ARG A 79 12.87 -13.03 19.09
C ARG A 79 14.38 -12.85 19.28
N LYS A 80 15.03 -12.07 18.42
CA LYS A 80 16.47 -11.75 18.51
C LYS A 80 16.79 -10.67 19.56
N PHE A 81 15.77 -10.00 20.12
CA PHE A 81 15.97 -8.94 21.11
C PHE A 81 15.77 -9.45 22.54
N SER A 82 16.31 -8.71 23.51
CA SER A 82 16.04 -9.01 24.93
C SER A 82 14.56 -8.81 25.26
N SER A 83 14.08 -9.49 26.30
CA SER A 83 12.67 -9.46 26.73
C SER A 83 12.15 -8.03 26.95
N ILE A 84 13.00 -7.13 27.47
CA ILE A 84 12.67 -5.72 27.70
C ILE A 84 12.39 -5.01 26.37
N HIS A 85 13.31 -5.08 25.41
CA HIS A 85 13.13 -4.41 24.11
C HIS A 85 11.91 -4.96 23.36
N ARG A 86 11.72 -6.29 23.38
CA ARG A 86 10.53 -6.92 22.80
C ARG A 86 9.25 -6.41 23.45
N GLY A 87 9.22 -6.31 24.78
CA GLY A 87 8.11 -5.74 25.54
C GLY A 87 7.83 -4.28 25.16
N THR A 88 8.86 -3.44 25.11
CA THR A 88 8.74 -2.02 24.74
C THR A 88 8.14 -1.83 23.35
N TYR A 89 8.50 -2.65 22.37
CA TYR A 89 7.90 -2.55 21.05
C TYR A 89 6.44 -2.93 21.01
N TRP A 90 6.06 -4.09 21.56
CA TRP A 90 4.66 -4.48 21.55
C TRP A 90 3.81 -3.52 22.37
N LEU A 91 4.35 -2.96 23.45
CA LEU A 91 3.72 -1.86 24.18
C LEU A 91 3.55 -0.63 23.28
N THR A 92 4.56 -0.27 22.50
CA THR A 92 4.46 0.84 21.52
C THR A 92 3.38 0.56 20.48
N VAL A 93 3.28 -0.67 19.96
CA VAL A 93 2.20 -1.07 19.02
C VAL A 93 0.83 -0.88 19.66
N VAL A 94 0.65 -1.31 20.92
CA VAL A 94 -0.62 -1.12 21.65
C VAL A 94 -0.95 0.36 21.84
N VAL A 95 0.05 1.18 22.22
CA VAL A 95 -0.11 2.64 22.35
C VAL A 95 -0.49 3.27 21.01
N LEU A 96 0.11 2.83 19.91
CA LEU A 96 -0.22 3.32 18.56
C LEU A 96 -1.64 2.95 18.14
N ILE A 97 -2.13 1.75 18.48
CA ILE A 97 -3.53 1.37 18.24
C ILE A 97 -4.44 2.38 18.94
N ALA A 98 -4.24 2.61 20.24
CA ALA A 98 -5.06 3.55 21.00
C ALA A 98 -4.98 4.97 20.43
N ALA A 99 -3.77 5.44 20.09
CA ALA A 99 -3.56 6.75 19.49
C ALA A 99 -4.25 6.89 18.13
N PHE A 100 -4.17 5.89 17.26
CA PHE A 100 -4.83 5.93 15.95
C PHE A 100 -6.34 5.77 16.02
N VAL A 101 -6.88 5.00 16.97
CA VAL A 101 -8.31 5.00 17.25
C VAL A 101 -8.75 6.41 17.68
N GLY A 102 -8.04 7.04 18.63
CA GLY A 102 -8.32 8.40 19.07
C GLY A 102 -8.23 9.42 17.93
N LEU A 103 -7.16 9.35 17.13
CA LEU A 103 -6.94 10.26 16.01
C LEU A 103 -8.00 10.08 14.91
N ARG A 104 -8.39 8.84 14.61
CA ARG A 104 -9.47 8.53 13.65
C ARG A 104 -10.81 9.05 14.12
N THR A 105 -11.10 8.93 15.42
CA THR A 105 -12.32 9.51 16.03
C THR A 105 -12.31 11.04 15.96
N TRP A 106 -11.16 11.68 16.19
CA TRP A 106 -11.03 13.14 16.19
C TRP A 106 -11.06 13.75 14.77
N LEU A 107 -10.32 13.19 13.82
CA LEU A 107 -10.24 13.70 12.44
C LEU A 107 -11.42 13.27 11.57
N GLY A 108 -12.16 12.24 11.98
CA GLY A 108 -13.09 11.54 11.13
C GLY A 108 -12.40 10.55 10.18
N ILE A 109 -13.20 9.62 9.67
CA ILE A 109 -12.69 8.44 8.95
C ILE A 109 -12.06 8.83 7.60
N ALA A 110 -12.66 9.76 6.87
CA ALA A 110 -12.18 10.18 5.55
C ALA A 110 -10.79 10.84 5.62
N VAL A 111 -10.60 11.83 6.49
CA VAL A 111 -9.33 12.56 6.64
C VAL A 111 -8.24 11.61 7.15
N PHE A 112 -8.54 10.79 8.15
CA PHE A 112 -7.61 9.78 8.65
C PHE A 112 -7.18 8.81 7.53
N SER A 113 -8.14 8.33 6.73
CA SER A 113 -7.87 7.40 5.63
C SER A 113 -7.00 8.04 4.55
N LEU A 114 -7.24 9.31 4.20
CA LEU A 114 -6.40 10.04 3.25
C LEU A 114 -4.94 10.14 3.75
N LEU A 115 -4.74 10.51 5.01
CA LEU A 115 -3.41 10.59 5.61
C LEU A 115 -2.69 9.24 5.66
N ALA A 116 -3.43 8.17 6.00
CA ALA A 116 -2.89 6.81 6.00
C ALA A 116 -2.43 6.39 4.60
N TRP A 117 -3.18 6.71 3.54
CA TRP A 117 -2.80 6.40 2.17
C TRP A 117 -1.61 7.22 1.67
N VAL A 118 -1.52 8.51 2.01
CA VAL A 118 -0.33 9.32 1.69
C VAL A 118 0.91 8.74 2.37
N TYR A 119 0.80 8.35 3.64
CA TYR A 119 1.91 7.70 4.36
C TYR A 119 2.26 6.32 3.80
N ASN A 120 1.27 5.57 3.32
CA ASN A 120 1.45 4.26 2.70
C ASN A 120 2.42 4.32 1.51
N ILE A 121 2.40 5.41 0.74
CA ILE A 121 3.30 5.56 -0.42
C ILE A 121 4.74 5.78 0.03
N ALA A 122 4.95 6.57 1.07
CA ALA A 122 6.30 6.76 1.62
C ALA A 122 6.87 5.43 2.12
N HIS A 123 6.04 4.61 2.76
CA HIS A 123 6.42 3.27 3.19
C HIS A 123 6.67 2.33 2.01
N PHE A 124 5.78 2.31 1.00
CA PHE A 124 5.92 1.53 -0.22
C PHE A 124 7.27 1.79 -0.88
N VAL A 125 7.64 3.06 -1.02
CA VAL A 125 8.93 3.43 -1.62
C VAL A 125 10.11 2.89 -0.80
N LYS A 126 10.06 2.95 0.54
CA LYS A 126 11.09 2.35 1.40
C LYS A 126 11.14 0.83 1.23
N ALA A 127 9.99 0.18 1.12
CA ALA A 127 9.88 -1.26 0.97
C ALA A 127 10.41 -1.75 -0.38
N GLU A 128 10.07 -1.07 -1.48
CA GLU A 128 10.61 -1.40 -2.81
C GLU A 128 12.12 -1.26 -2.89
N VAL A 129 12.67 -0.21 -2.27
CA VAL A 129 14.13 -0.06 -2.18
C VAL A 129 14.76 -1.20 -1.39
N PHE A 130 14.12 -1.62 -0.29
CA PHE A 130 14.55 -2.81 0.45
C PHE A 130 14.48 -4.09 -0.40
N PHE A 131 13.37 -4.33 -1.10
CA PHE A 131 13.15 -5.51 -1.94
C PHE A 131 14.04 -5.56 -3.19
N SER A 132 14.53 -4.41 -3.65
CA SER A 132 15.47 -4.31 -4.78
C SER A 132 16.94 -4.51 -4.36
N GLY A 133 17.24 -4.52 -3.05
CA GLY A 133 18.61 -4.63 -2.54
C GLY A 133 19.53 -3.45 -2.86
N THR A 134 18.99 -2.33 -3.37
CA THR A 134 19.78 -1.18 -3.83
C THR A 134 19.85 -0.09 -2.76
N ILE A 135 21.05 0.35 -2.36
CA ILE A 135 21.24 1.43 -1.37
C ILE A 135 21.35 2.77 -2.12
N ARG A 136 20.32 3.64 -2.08
CA ARG A 136 20.29 4.93 -2.82
C ARG A 136 19.87 6.13 -1.95
N THR A 137 19.94 7.35 -2.53
CA THR A 137 19.87 8.68 -1.91
C THR A 137 18.46 9.17 -1.51
N LYS A 138 18.35 9.90 -0.39
CA LYS A 138 17.10 10.39 0.25
C LYS A 138 16.08 11.09 -0.68
N ALA A 139 16.51 11.84 -1.69
CA ALA A 139 15.61 12.62 -2.55
C ALA A 139 14.73 11.78 -3.49
N ALA A 140 15.24 10.64 -3.99
CA ALA A 140 14.47 9.74 -4.86
C ALA A 140 13.34 9.01 -4.12
N PHE A 141 13.36 8.98 -2.79
CA PHE A 141 12.37 8.26 -1.99
C PHE A 141 11.02 8.98 -1.86
N TYR A 142 10.99 10.30 -2.05
CA TYR A 142 9.79 11.09 -1.80
C TYR A 142 9.08 11.55 -3.09
N SER A 143 9.70 11.39 -4.26
CA SER A 143 9.07 11.81 -5.52
C SER A 143 7.72 11.13 -5.80
N PRO A 144 7.54 9.81 -5.54
CA PRO A 144 6.22 9.19 -5.76
C PRO A 144 5.16 9.69 -4.78
N VAL A 145 5.56 10.07 -3.56
CA VAL A 145 4.66 10.63 -2.53
C VAL A 145 4.14 11.99 -3.00
N VAL A 146 5.04 12.86 -3.47
CA VAL A 146 4.69 14.18 -3.99
C VAL A 146 3.76 14.06 -5.20
N ALA A 147 4.08 13.16 -6.15
CA ALA A 147 3.26 12.99 -7.34
C ALA A 147 1.89 12.38 -7.04
N PHE A 148 1.77 11.48 -6.07
CA PHE A 148 0.45 10.97 -5.67
C PHE A 148 -0.37 11.99 -4.90
N GLY A 149 0.27 12.79 -4.05
CA GLY A 149 -0.40 13.93 -3.42
C GLY A 149 -0.93 14.90 -4.47
N TRP A 150 -0.09 15.27 -5.44
CA TRP A 150 -0.47 16.12 -6.58
C TRP A 150 -1.62 15.52 -7.41
N PHE A 151 -1.50 14.24 -7.78
CA PHE A 151 -2.54 13.49 -8.47
C PHE A 151 -3.87 13.55 -7.72
N THR A 152 -3.86 13.26 -6.42
CA THR A 152 -5.06 13.26 -5.58
C THR A 152 -5.71 14.64 -5.52
N LEU A 153 -4.92 15.69 -5.32
CA LEU A 153 -5.42 17.07 -5.29
C LEU A 153 -6.05 17.49 -6.63
N CYS A 154 -5.42 17.11 -7.75
CA CYS A 154 -5.93 17.41 -9.09
C CYS A 154 -7.19 16.60 -9.41
N LEU A 155 -7.22 15.31 -9.05
CA LEU A 155 -8.35 14.41 -9.29
C LEU A 155 -9.63 14.91 -8.60
N PHE A 156 -9.49 15.43 -7.37
CA PHE A 156 -10.60 16.00 -6.60
C PHE A 156 -10.74 17.52 -6.76
N GLN A 157 -10.01 18.14 -7.70
CA GLN A 157 -10.11 19.55 -8.06
C GLN A 157 -10.01 20.50 -6.85
N VAL A 158 -9.07 20.25 -5.93
CA VAL A 158 -8.92 21.06 -4.72
C VAL A 158 -8.39 22.46 -5.07
N GLY A 159 -9.13 23.52 -4.71
CA GLY A 159 -8.70 24.91 -4.93
C GLY A 159 -8.68 25.30 -6.41
N PRO A 160 -7.62 25.98 -6.92
CA PRO A 160 -7.58 26.45 -8.32
C PRO A 160 -7.30 25.33 -9.35
N LEU A 161 -7.26 24.06 -8.92
CA LEU A 161 -6.87 22.92 -9.75
C LEU A 161 -7.93 22.49 -10.79
N HIS A 162 -9.01 23.25 -10.96
CA HIS A 162 -9.87 23.18 -12.13
C HIS A 162 -9.18 23.68 -13.41
N SER A 163 -8.12 24.50 -13.29
CA SER A 163 -7.37 25.01 -14.44
C SER A 163 -6.39 23.96 -14.98
N ILE A 164 -6.67 23.44 -16.18
CA ILE A 164 -5.79 22.46 -16.84
C ILE A 164 -4.39 23.00 -17.08
N HIS A 165 -4.24 24.31 -17.29
CA HIS A 165 -2.92 24.95 -17.46
C HIS A 165 -2.10 24.90 -16.16
N LEU A 166 -2.74 25.09 -15.00
CA LEU A 166 -2.06 24.96 -13.71
C LEU A 166 -1.67 23.51 -13.44
N VAL A 167 -2.55 22.55 -13.75
CA VAL A 167 -2.25 21.13 -13.61
C VAL A 167 -1.08 20.73 -14.51
N PHE A 168 -1.11 21.13 -15.78
CA PHE A 168 -0.03 20.88 -16.74
C PHE A 168 1.29 21.50 -16.29
N ALA A 169 1.29 22.79 -15.94
CA ALA A 169 2.49 23.49 -15.50
C ALA A 169 3.06 22.90 -14.21
N GLY A 170 2.21 22.57 -13.23
CA GLY A 170 2.61 21.94 -11.98
C GLY A 170 3.18 20.53 -12.20
N SER A 171 2.52 19.70 -12.99
CA SER A 171 3.01 18.35 -13.34
C SER A 171 4.36 18.43 -14.08
N LEU A 172 4.51 19.35 -15.03
CA LEU A 172 5.76 19.56 -15.76
C LEU A 172 6.87 20.08 -14.84
N ALA A 173 6.58 21.00 -13.92
CA ALA A 173 7.54 21.51 -12.95
C ALA A 173 8.04 20.41 -12.00
N ILE A 174 7.14 19.57 -11.48
CA ILE A 174 7.50 18.42 -10.64
C ILE A 174 8.36 17.43 -11.45
N ALA A 175 7.97 17.11 -12.68
CA ALA A 175 8.72 16.22 -13.55
C ALA A 175 10.14 16.76 -13.85
N ALA A 176 10.25 18.04 -14.23
CA ALA A 176 11.52 18.70 -14.51
C ALA A 176 12.43 18.70 -13.28
N LEU A 177 11.90 19.00 -12.09
CA LEU A 177 12.65 18.96 -10.84
C LEU A 177 13.22 17.55 -10.60
N ILE A 178 12.40 16.51 -10.68
CA ILE A 178 12.83 15.12 -10.46
C ILE A 178 13.91 14.70 -11.45
N LEU A 179 13.73 15.04 -12.73
CA LEU A 179 14.71 14.76 -13.76
C LEU A 179 16.02 15.51 -13.47
N SER A 180 15.97 16.81 -13.15
CA SER A 180 17.16 17.61 -12.82
C SER A 180 17.91 17.12 -11.58
N MET A 181 17.22 16.53 -10.61
CA MET A 181 17.80 15.95 -9.40
C MET A 181 18.42 14.56 -9.64
N GLY A 182 18.59 14.15 -10.89
CA GLY A 182 19.25 12.90 -11.28
C GLY A 182 18.28 11.75 -11.57
N GLY A 183 16.97 12.00 -11.59
CA GLY A 183 15.97 11.01 -11.97
C GLY A 183 16.21 10.42 -13.38
N TRP A 184 16.72 11.23 -14.31
CA TRP A 184 17.05 10.76 -15.66
C TRP A 184 18.12 9.66 -15.68
N ARG A 185 19.12 9.74 -14.80
CA ARG A 185 20.18 8.72 -14.69
C ARG A 185 19.64 7.41 -14.14
N LEU A 186 18.71 7.50 -13.19
CA LEU A 186 18.05 6.34 -12.60
C LEU A 186 17.13 5.63 -13.59
N LEU A 187 16.45 6.40 -14.45
CA LEU A 187 15.67 5.85 -15.56
C LEU A 187 16.57 5.14 -16.57
N ALA A 188 17.68 5.77 -16.95
CA ALA A 188 18.63 5.20 -17.90
C ALA A 188 19.32 3.94 -17.38
N SER A 189 19.50 3.80 -16.06
CA SER A 189 20.18 2.64 -15.46
C SER A 189 19.27 1.42 -15.27
N ASN A 190 17.96 1.50 -15.52
CA ASN A 190 16.97 0.41 -15.33
C ASN A 190 16.89 -0.20 -13.91
N GLU A 191 17.65 0.29 -12.94
CA GLU A 191 17.76 -0.27 -11.60
C GLU A 191 16.65 0.18 -10.65
N VAL A 192 16.08 1.38 -10.85
CA VAL A 192 15.14 1.99 -9.89
C VAL A 192 13.90 2.52 -10.60
N ARG A 193 12.73 1.97 -10.25
CA ARG A 193 11.44 2.28 -10.89
C ARG A 193 10.73 3.51 -10.31
N LEU A 194 11.27 4.14 -9.26
CA LEU A 194 10.60 5.25 -8.56
C LEU A 194 10.41 6.50 -9.44
N PRO A 195 11.42 6.97 -10.21
CA PRO A 195 11.20 8.09 -11.12
C PRO A 195 10.23 7.72 -12.25
N LEU A 196 10.26 6.47 -12.72
CA LEU A 196 9.32 5.98 -13.74
C LEU A 196 7.88 6.05 -13.23
N LEU A 197 7.63 5.50 -12.04
CA LEU A 197 6.32 5.55 -11.38
C LEU A 197 5.87 7.00 -11.16
N THR A 198 6.81 7.87 -10.78
CA THR A 198 6.52 9.28 -10.56
C THR A 198 6.07 9.97 -11.86
N LEU A 199 6.84 9.81 -12.94
CA LEU A 199 6.50 10.41 -14.24
C LEU A 199 5.21 9.83 -14.82
N PHE A 200 5.00 8.52 -14.67
CA PHE A 200 3.75 7.86 -15.04
C PHE A 200 2.56 8.51 -14.33
N LEU A 201 2.64 8.69 -13.01
CA LEU A 201 1.54 9.27 -12.23
C LEU A 201 1.30 10.75 -12.55
N LEU A 202 2.35 11.53 -12.85
CA LEU A 202 2.20 12.91 -13.34
C LEU A 202 1.56 12.95 -14.73
N GLY A 203 1.88 11.99 -15.60
CA GLY A 203 1.22 11.79 -16.89
C GLY A 203 -0.27 11.51 -16.73
N GLU A 204 -0.61 10.50 -15.93
CA GLU A 204 -1.99 10.15 -15.55
C GLU A 204 -2.71 11.37 -14.96
N THR A 205 -2.06 12.14 -14.09
CA THR A 205 -2.64 13.36 -13.51
C THR A 205 -3.12 14.34 -14.58
N MET A 206 -2.32 14.57 -15.63
CA MET A 206 -2.70 15.47 -16.72
C MET A 206 -3.88 14.91 -17.53
N VAL A 207 -3.90 13.60 -17.78
CA VAL A 207 -5.00 12.92 -18.48
C VAL A 207 -6.29 13.05 -17.66
N TRP A 208 -6.28 12.62 -16.41
CA TRP A 208 -7.47 12.63 -15.56
C TRP A 208 -7.96 14.04 -15.25
N ALA A 209 -7.07 15.02 -15.08
CA ALA A 209 -7.47 16.41 -14.94
C ALA A 209 -8.18 16.94 -16.20
N SER A 210 -7.73 16.56 -17.39
CA SER A 210 -8.39 16.94 -18.66
C SER A 210 -9.80 16.34 -18.76
N TYR A 211 -9.98 15.13 -18.26
CA TYR A 211 -11.30 14.47 -18.23
C TYR A 211 -12.18 14.89 -17.05
N SER A 212 -11.63 15.58 -16.05
CA SER A 212 -12.32 15.87 -14.79
C SER A 212 -13.68 16.58 -14.94
N PRO A 213 -13.93 17.48 -15.92
CA PRO A 213 -15.25 18.08 -16.11
C PRO A 213 -16.34 17.08 -16.54
N TYR A 214 -15.94 15.95 -17.12
CA TYR A 214 -16.85 14.91 -17.62
C TYR A 214 -17.04 13.75 -16.64
N MET A 215 -16.27 13.72 -15.55
CA MET A 215 -16.34 12.66 -14.55
C MET A 215 -17.43 12.95 -13.52
N SER A 216 -18.27 11.95 -13.25
CA SER A 216 -19.05 11.92 -12.02
C SER A 216 -18.15 11.71 -10.79
N ASP A 217 -18.64 12.08 -9.62
CA ASP A 217 -17.92 11.86 -8.36
C ASP A 217 -17.61 10.37 -8.14
N SER A 218 -18.56 9.49 -8.48
CA SER A 218 -18.36 8.04 -8.41
C SER A 218 -17.23 7.54 -9.31
N PHE A 219 -17.07 8.13 -10.50
CA PHE A 219 -15.96 7.80 -11.37
C PHE A 219 -14.63 8.26 -10.79
N ARG A 220 -14.56 9.49 -10.25
CA ARG A 220 -13.34 10.02 -9.60
C ARG A 220 -12.90 9.16 -8.41
N VAL A 221 -13.85 8.77 -7.56
CA VAL A 221 -13.60 7.84 -6.44
C VAL A 221 -13.14 6.48 -6.95
N GLY A 222 -13.72 5.96 -8.03
CA GLY A 222 -13.29 4.73 -8.68
C GLY A 222 -11.84 4.79 -9.17
N VAL A 223 -11.45 5.89 -9.83
CA VAL A 223 -10.06 6.13 -10.26
C VAL A 223 -9.12 6.19 -9.06
N TYR A 224 -9.50 6.86 -7.97
CA TYR A 224 -8.70 6.92 -6.76
C TYR A 224 -8.49 5.52 -6.12
N ILE A 225 -9.56 4.74 -6.00
CA ILE A 225 -9.52 3.38 -5.45
C ILE A 225 -8.71 2.44 -6.35
N PHE A 226 -8.81 2.58 -7.67
CA PHE A 226 -7.99 1.81 -8.62
C PHE A 226 -6.49 1.98 -8.33
N HIS A 227 -6.02 3.21 -8.14
CA HIS A 227 -4.60 3.48 -7.88
C HIS A 227 -4.16 2.97 -6.50
N ILE A 228 -5.00 3.12 -5.47
CA ILE A 228 -4.73 2.56 -4.15
C ILE A 228 -4.61 1.04 -4.20
N ALA A 229 -5.55 0.37 -4.88
CA ALA A 229 -5.55 -1.08 -5.01
C ALA A 229 -4.34 -1.57 -5.80
N ALA A 230 -3.98 -0.88 -6.88
CA ALA A 230 -2.81 -1.22 -7.69
C ALA A 230 -1.53 -1.18 -6.86
N ALA A 231 -1.31 -0.09 -6.13
CA ALA A 231 -0.16 0.05 -5.24
C ALA A 231 -0.16 -1.03 -4.13
N SER A 232 -1.33 -1.29 -3.55
CA SER A 232 -1.51 -2.27 -2.47
C SER A 232 -1.22 -3.70 -2.95
N PHE A 233 -1.89 -4.18 -4.00
CA PHE A 233 -1.67 -5.53 -4.53
C PHE A 233 -0.23 -5.73 -4.98
N TYR A 234 0.35 -4.76 -5.69
CA TYR A 234 1.74 -4.86 -6.12
C TYR A 234 2.68 -4.99 -4.92
N HIS A 235 2.46 -4.21 -3.86
CA HIS A 235 3.21 -4.31 -2.62
C HIS A 235 3.05 -5.68 -1.94
N TYR A 236 1.81 -6.16 -1.78
CA TYR A 236 1.52 -7.43 -1.11
C TYR A 236 2.16 -8.61 -1.83
N LEU A 237 2.01 -8.66 -3.16
CA LEU A 237 2.58 -9.70 -4.01
C LEU A 237 4.11 -9.65 -3.99
N THR A 238 4.70 -8.47 -4.05
CA THR A 238 6.15 -8.28 -3.96
C THR A 238 6.68 -8.77 -2.62
N ALA A 239 5.99 -8.47 -1.52
CA ALA A 239 6.34 -8.96 -0.20
C ALA A 239 6.24 -10.49 -0.10
N TYR A 240 5.20 -11.11 -0.67
CA TYR A 240 5.07 -12.56 -0.71
C TYR A 240 6.20 -13.23 -1.49
N PHE A 241 6.51 -12.74 -2.70
CA PHE A 241 7.61 -13.31 -3.51
C PHE A 241 8.97 -13.09 -2.87
N TYR A 242 9.18 -11.93 -2.24
CA TYR A 242 10.40 -11.68 -1.48
C TYR A 242 10.54 -12.69 -0.32
N ALA A 243 9.48 -12.89 0.47
CA ALA A 243 9.51 -13.83 1.59
C ALA A 243 9.66 -15.30 1.14
N GLU A 244 9.00 -15.70 0.05
CA GLU A 244 9.12 -17.03 -0.55
C GLU A 244 10.55 -17.29 -1.05
N SER A 245 11.15 -16.34 -1.77
CA SER A 245 12.53 -16.48 -2.26
C SER A 245 13.56 -16.53 -1.12
N ALA A 246 13.26 -15.92 0.02
CA ALA A 246 14.08 -15.98 1.23
C ALA A 246 13.84 -17.26 2.08
N ASN A 247 12.84 -18.08 1.75
CA ASN A 247 12.48 -19.29 2.49
C ASN A 247 13.45 -20.46 2.19
N ALA A 248 14.67 -20.36 2.73
CA ALA A 248 15.72 -21.34 2.52
C ALA A 248 15.24 -22.78 2.80
N LYS A 249 15.34 -23.65 1.80
CA LYS A 249 14.96 -25.08 1.87
C LYS A 249 13.49 -25.33 2.26
N ASN A 250 12.57 -24.39 2.01
CA ASN A 250 11.17 -24.50 2.44
C ASN A 250 11.00 -24.76 3.94
N ALA A 251 11.89 -24.21 4.77
CA ALA A 251 11.85 -24.38 6.22
C ALA A 251 10.57 -23.80 6.86
N ASP A 252 9.91 -22.86 6.18
CA ASP A 252 8.71 -22.20 6.64
C ASP A 252 7.51 -22.51 5.74
N PHE A 253 6.67 -23.45 6.18
CA PHE A 253 5.46 -23.86 5.43
C PHE A 253 4.50 -22.70 5.18
N MET A 254 4.41 -21.73 6.10
CA MET A 254 3.51 -20.59 5.97
C MET A 254 3.82 -19.72 4.75
N LEU A 255 5.08 -19.71 4.32
CA LEU A 255 5.55 -18.95 3.16
C LEU A 255 5.40 -19.72 1.83
N SER A 256 4.85 -20.94 1.87
CA SER A 256 4.53 -21.68 0.65
C SER A 256 3.39 -21.01 -0.13
N PRO A 257 3.38 -21.10 -1.48
CA PRO A 257 2.28 -20.56 -2.28
C PRO A 257 0.90 -21.09 -1.85
N ALA A 258 0.80 -22.38 -1.50
CA ALA A 258 -0.44 -22.99 -1.04
C ALA A 258 -0.94 -22.35 0.25
N SER A 259 -0.07 -22.15 1.25
CA SER A 259 -0.43 -21.51 2.51
C SER A 259 -0.82 -20.04 2.33
N ILE A 260 -0.16 -19.32 1.42
CA ILE A 260 -0.52 -17.93 1.07
C ILE A 260 -1.91 -17.89 0.47
N ILE A 261 -2.22 -18.76 -0.50
CA ILE A 261 -3.55 -18.84 -1.11
C ILE A 261 -4.61 -19.18 -0.05
N LEU A 262 -4.37 -20.20 0.78
CA LEU A 262 -5.31 -20.61 1.83
C LEU A 262 -5.57 -19.48 2.85
N THR A 263 -4.53 -18.75 3.25
CA THR A 263 -4.66 -17.60 4.16
C THR A 263 -5.49 -16.48 3.52
N ASN A 264 -5.28 -16.18 2.23
CA ASN A 264 -6.07 -15.19 1.51
C ASN A 264 -7.53 -15.62 1.40
N LEU A 265 -7.80 -16.86 1.02
CA LEU A 265 -9.16 -17.39 0.94
C LEU A 265 -9.86 -17.34 2.30
N PHE A 266 -9.19 -17.77 3.37
CA PHE A 266 -9.74 -17.74 4.72
C PHE A 266 -10.10 -16.31 5.17
N ILE A 267 -9.22 -15.34 4.92
CA ILE A 267 -9.47 -13.94 5.30
C ILE A 267 -10.55 -13.30 4.43
N ILE A 268 -10.62 -13.62 3.13
CA ILE A 268 -11.73 -13.21 2.27
C ILE A 268 -13.05 -13.75 2.81
N LEU A 269 -13.10 -15.03 3.20
CA LEU A 269 -14.31 -15.62 3.79
C LEU A 269 -14.72 -14.93 5.09
N ILE A 270 -13.76 -14.65 5.99
CA ILE A 270 -14.04 -13.87 7.21
C ILE A 270 -14.55 -12.47 6.87
N GLY A 271 -13.90 -11.78 5.93
CA GLY A 271 -14.28 -10.44 5.50
C GLY A 271 -15.70 -10.41 4.93
N LEU A 272 -16.06 -11.39 4.10
CA LEU A 272 -17.40 -11.58 3.58
C LEU A 272 -18.41 -11.87 4.70
N SER A 273 -18.07 -12.75 5.64
CA SER A 273 -18.93 -13.02 6.80
C SER A 273 -19.18 -11.76 7.62
N VAL A 274 -18.15 -10.96 7.92
CA VAL A 274 -18.28 -9.69 8.67
C VAL A 274 -19.06 -8.63 7.88
N ALA A 275 -18.95 -8.62 6.56
CA ALA A 275 -19.68 -7.72 5.70
C ALA A 275 -21.19 -8.05 5.68
N TRP A 276 -21.55 -9.33 5.55
CA TRP A 276 -22.93 -9.75 5.25
C TRP A 276 -23.72 -10.30 6.44
N LEU A 277 -23.08 -10.94 7.41
CA LEU A 277 -23.77 -11.64 8.50
C LEU A 277 -23.90 -10.75 9.75
N PRO A 278 -25.13 -10.51 10.26
CA PRO A 278 -25.34 -9.71 11.46
C PRO A 278 -24.63 -10.24 12.71
N ASP A 279 -24.60 -11.57 12.88
CA ASP A 279 -24.17 -12.24 14.11
C ASP A 279 -22.66 -12.12 14.38
N VAL A 280 -21.86 -11.80 13.36
CA VAL A 280 -20.41 -11.64 13.48
C VAL A 280 -19.96 -10.17 13.36
N ARG A 281 -20.90 -9.22 13.43
CA ARG A 281 -20.60 -7.78 13.33
C ARG A 281 -19.71 -7.26 14.46
N TRP A 282 -19.60 -7.96 15.58
CA TRP A 282 -18.67 -7.61 16.66
C TRP A 282 -17.21 -7.65 16.21
N LEU A 283 -16.88 -8.38 15.13
CA LEU A 283 -15.55 -8.38 14.50
C LEU A 283 -15.28 -7.17 13.60
N ARG A 284 -16.26 -6.29 13.37
CA ARG A 284 -16.12 -5.11 12.50
C ARG A 284 -14.92 -4.21 12.82
N PRO A 285 -14.59 -3.90 14.09
CA PRO A 285 -13.42 -3.07 14.39
C PRO A 285 -12.10 -3.63 13.84
N VAL A 286 -12.05 -4.94 13.62
CA VAL A 286 -10.91 -5.63 13.01
C VAL A 286 -11.16 -5.76 11.51
N PHE A 287 -12.12 -6.57 11.09
CA PHE A 287 -12.26 -6.97 9.68
C PHE A 287 -13.21 -6.08 8.84
N GLY A 288 -13.82 -5.06 9.44
CA GLY A 288 -14.69 -4.13 8.75
C GLY A 288 -13.92 -3.23 7.77
N LEU A 289 -14.50 -2.99 6.60
CA LEU A 289 -13.89 -2.19 5.53
C LEU A 289 -13.60 -0.76 5.96
N GLU A 290 -14.41 -0.20 6.86
CA GLU A 290 -14.24 1.13 7.42
C GLU A 290 -13.03 1.24 8.37
N TRP A 291 -12.56 0.11 8.90
CA TRP A 291 -11.41 0.05 9.81
C TRP A 291 -10.10 -0.29 9.10
N PHE A 292 -10.15 -0.76 7.85
CA PHE A 292 -8.99 -1.21 7.11
C PHE A 292 -7.82 -0.20 7.11
N THR A 293 -8.10 1.09 6.90
CA THR A 293 -7.07 2.15 6.87
C THR A 293 -6.40 2.39 8.23
N LEU A 294 -7.07 2.06 9.34
CA LEU A 294 -6.45 2.07 10.68
C LEU A 294 -5.38 0.98 10.79
N TRP A 295 -5.66 -0.21 10.26
CA TRP A 295 -4.72 -1.33 10.28
C TRP A 295 -3.56 -1.12 9.31
N VAL A 296 -3.81 -0.49 8.15
CA VAL A 296 -2.76 0.05 7.28
C VAL A 296 -1.88 1.00 8.10
N ALA A 297 -2.44 2.08 8.66
CA ALA A 297 -1.66 3.07 9.43
C ALA A 297 -0.83 2.43 10.56
N LEU A 298 -1.42 1.49 11.30
CA LEU A 298 -0.74 0.73 12.33
C LEU A 298 0.44 -0.08 11.79
N HIS A 299 0.24 -0.83 10.71
CA HIS A 299 1.28 -1.62 10.08
C HIS A 299 2.44 -0.73 9.61
N LEU A 300 2.12 0.40 8.97
CA LEU A 300 3.12 1.36 8.49
C LEU A 300 3.92 1.95 9.65
N ALA A 301 3.23 2.40 10.69
CA ALA A 301 3.83 2.98 11.88
C ALA A 301 4.71 1.95 12.59
N ALA A 302 4.20 0.74 12.87
CA ALA A 302 4.97 -0.29 13.54
C ALA A 302 6.22 -0.72 12.73
N SER A 303 6.10 -0.78 11.41
CA SER A 303 7.23 -1.13 10.53
C SER A 303 8.28 -0.02 10.43
N ASP A 304 7.91 1.24 10.63
CA ASP A 304 8.78 2.40 10.45
C ASP A 304 9.32 3.01 11.77
N LEU A 305 8.57 2.90 12.87
CA LEU A 305 8.83 3.65 14.12
C LEU A 305 10.05 3.16 14.90
N LEU A 306 10.61 2.00 14.59
CA LEU A 306 11.81 1.50 15.25
C LEU A 306 12.91 1.09 14.25
N PRO A 307 13.56 2.04 13.57
CA PRO A 307 14.65 1.73 12.64
C PRO A 307 15.88 1.10 13.31
N TRP A 308 16.12 1.37 14.60
CA TRP A 308 17.13 0.66 15.43
C TRP A 308 16.95 -0.87 15.45
N TRP A 309 15.73 -1.39 15.26
CA TRP A 309 15.46 -2.83 15.14
C TRP A 309 15.98 -3.40 13.82
N LYS A 310 15.94 -2.60 12.74
CA LYS A 310 16.48 -2.96 11.41
C LYS A 310 18.00 -2.80 11.34
N ARG A 311 18.59 -1.86 12.08
CA ARG A 311 20.05 -1.62 12.12
C ARG A 311 20.87 -2.75 12.76
N ARG A 312 20.25 -3.65 13.53
CA ARG A 312 20.93 -4.84 14.10
C ARG A 312 20.65 -6.14 13.32
N LEU A 313 19.89 -6.07 12.23
CA LEU A 313 19.61 -7.17 11.31
C LEU A 313 20.51 -7.18 10.08
N THR A 314 21.34 -6.15 9.92
CA THR A 314 22.48 -6.14 9.00
C THR A 314 23.56 -7.05 9.58
N ILE A 315 23.56 -8.30 9.11
CA ILE A 315 24.71 -9.20 9.12
C ILE A 315 25.50 -8.90 7.85
#